data_AF-C0C6W4-F1
#
_entry.id   AF-C0C6W4-F1
#
_cell.length_a   1.000
_cell.length_b   1.000
_cell.length_c   1.000
_cell.angle_alpha   90.00
_cell.angle_beta   90.00
_cell.angle_gamma   90.00
#
_symmetry.space_group_name_H-M   'P 1'
#
loop_
_entity.id
_entity.type
_entity.pdbx_description
1 polymer ?
#
loop_
_entity_poly.entity_id
_entity_poly.type
_entity_poly.pdbx_seq_one_letter_code
_entity_poly.pdbx_strand_id
1 'polypeptide(L)'
;MPDRIKKLFQSAASRNGSLSVGVIVLVTAIVIVVNLIAGQLPEKVKNIDISDNRIYEISDKSRNILKKLDKPVTFKVFAEKDKTDERIKTFIRKYTALSDQIKVEWIDPVLHP
;
A
#
# COMPACT_ATOMS: atom_id res chain seq x y z
N MET A 1 27.60 -43.76 -12.54
CA MET A 1 26.67 -42.60 -12.52
C MET A 1 27.39 -41.23 -12.54
N PRO A 2 28.44 -40.95 -11.74
CA PRO A 2 29.04 -39.61 -11.68
C PRO A 2 29.74 -39.17 -12.98
N ASP A 3 30.26 -40.11 -13.77
CA ASP A 3 31.00 -39.79 -15.00
C ASP A 3 30.12 -39.29 -16.15
N ARG A 4 28.83 -39.63 -16.15
CA ARG A 4 27.87 -39.07 -17.11
C ARG A 4 27.57 -37.61 -16.80
N ILE A 5 27.47 -37.26 -15.52
CA ILE A 5 27.28 -35.87 -15.06
C ILE A 5 28.49 -35.01 -15.44
N LYS A 6 29.71 -35.49 -15.20
CA LYS A 6 30.93 -34.77 -15.59
C LYS A 6 31.02 -34.51 -17.09
N LYS A 7 30.61 -35.47 -17.93
CA LYS A 7 30.60 -35.30 -19.40
C LYS A 7 29.55 -34.27 -19.88
N LEU A 8 28.41 -34.14 -19.20
CA LEU A 8 27.39 -33.14 -19.52
C LEU A 8 27.92 -31.70 -19.33
N PHE A 9 28.73 -31.47 -18.29
CA PHE A 9 29.38 -30.18 -18.00
C PHE A 9 30.66 -29.90 -18.80
N GLN A 10 31.12 -30.83 -19.64
CA GLN A 10 32.35 -30.69 -20.44
C GLN A 10 32.09 -30.42 -21.93
N SER A 11 30.83 -30.33 -22.37
CA SER A 11 30.48 -30.07 -23.77
C SER A 11 30.66 -28.59 -24.16
N ALA A 12 30.86 -28.28 -25.44
CA ALA A 12 30.93 -26.91 -25.95
C ALA A 12 29.69 -26.05 -25.59
N ALA A 13 28.52 -26.70 -25.43
CA ALA A 13 27.31 -26.08 -24.90
C ALA A 13 27.45 -25.63 -23.43
N SER A 14 28.23 -26.35 -22.61
CA SER A 14 28.55 -25.94 -21.24
C SER A 14 29.53 -24.77 -21.17
N ARG A 15 30.43 -24.63 -22.16
CA ARG A 15 31.37 -23.49 -22.19
C ARG A 15 30.65 -22.17 -22.48
N ASN A 16 29.67 -22.19 -23.39
CA ASN A 16 28.81 -21.03 -23.66
C ASN A 16 27.68 -20.86 -22.62
N GLY A 17 27.23 -21.95 -21.99
CA GLY A 17 26.21 -21.91 -20.93
C GLY A 17 26.72 -21.44 -19.56
N SER A 18 28.01 -21.64 -19.25
CA SER A 18 28.62 -21.17 -18.00
C SER A 18 28.61 -19.65 -17.86
N LEU A 19 28.83 -18.94 -18.97
CA LEU A 19 28.64 -17.47 -19.09
C LEU A 19 27.19 -17.09 -18.79
N SER A 20 26.22 -17.83 -19.33
CA SER A 20 24.79 -17.58 -19.10
C SER A 20 24.37 -17.81 -17.65
N VAL A 21 24.91 -18.82 -16.96
CA VAL A 21 24.59 -19.09 -15.54
C VAL A 21 25.09 -17.95 -14.66
N GLY A 22 26.32 -17.46 -14.87
CA GLY A 22 26.85 -16.32 -14.13
C GLY A 22 26.01 -15.05 -14.33
N VAL A 23 25.59 -14.79 -15.57
CA VAL A 23 24.72 -13.64 -15.89
C VAL A 23 23.33 -13.78 -15.26
N ILE A 24 22.72 -14.98 -15.29
CA ILE A 24 21.41 -15.22 -14.65
C ILE A 24 21.48 -15.01 -13.14
N VAL A 25 22.53 -15.50 -12.48
CA VAL A 25 22.73 -15.29 -11.03
C VAL A 25 22.89 -13.80 -10.72
N LEU A 26 23.67 -13.09 -11.52
CA LEU A 26 23.86 -11.64 -11.37
C LEU A 26 22.55 -10.87 -11.55
N VAL A 27 21.80 -11.13 -12.61
CA VAL A 27 20.51 -10.49 -12.87
C VAL A 27 19.51 -10.80 -11.75
N THR A 28 19.47 -12.04 -11.28
CA THR A 28 18.60 -12.45 -10.17
C THR A 28 18.95 -11.70 -8.88
N ALA A 29 20.25 -11.57 -8.57
CA ALA A 29 20.71 -10.80 -7.41
C ALA A 29 20.32 -9.32 -7.52
N ILE A 30 20.45 -8.72 -8.71
CA ILE A 30 20.00 -7.35 -8.97
C ILE A 30 18.49 -7.20 -8.74
N VAL A 31 17.68 -8.11 -9.26
CA VAL A 31 16.21 -8.10 -9.06
C VAL A 31 15.85 -8.18 -7.58
N ILE A 32 16.53 -9.03 -6.80
CA ILE A 32 16.33 -9.14 -5.35
C ILE A 32 16.66 -7.81 -4.66
N VAL A 33 17.81 -7.19 -4.98
CA VAL A 33 18.22 -5.91 -4.39
C VAL A 33 17.24 -4.79 -4.74
N VAL A 34 16.80 -4.70 -5.99
CA VAL A 34 15.78 -3.73 -6.42
C VAL A 34 14.47 -3.94 -5.65
N ASN A 35 14.04 -5.19 -5.49
CA ASN A 35 12.83 -5.52 -4.73
C ASN A 35 12.95 -5.15 -3.24
N LEU A 36 14.12 -5.37 -2.63
CA LEU A 36 14.39 -4.97 -1.25
C LEU A 36 14.38 -3.45 -1.08
N ILE A 37 14.98 -2.71 -2.00
CA ILE A 37 14.95 -1.24 -2.00
C ILE A 37 13.52 -0.74 -2.18
N ALA A 38 12.76 -1.31 -3.12
CA ALA A 38 11.36 -0.98 -3.33
C ALA A 38 10.49 -1.23 -2.08
N GLY A 39 10.78 -2.30 -1.33
CA GLY A 39 10.13 -2.60 -0.06
C GLY A 39 10.46 -1.63 1.09
N GLN A 40 11.59 -0.93 1.00
CA GLN A 40 12.03 0.08 1.98
C GLN A 40 11.64 1.51 1.57
N LEU A 41 11.04 1.71 0.40
CA LEU A 41 10.60 3.04 -0.02
C LEU A 41 9.56 3.60 0.96
N PRO A 42 9.63 4.89 1.30
CA PRO A 42 8.65 5.52 2.17
C PRO A 42 7.23 5.35 1.62
N GLU A 43 6.25 5.23 2.51
CA GLU A 43 4.81 5.22 2.17
C GLU A 43 4.46 6.29 1.14
N LYS A 44 5.06 7.49 1.21
CA LYS A 44 4.78 8.59 0.28
C LYS A 44 5.15 8.29 -1.19
N VAL A 45 6.14 7.43 -1.45
CA VAL A 45 6.57 7.01 -2.79
C VAL A 45 5.85 5.73 -3.22
N LYS A 46 5.63 4.81 -2.26
CA LYS A 46 4.82 3.59 -2.45
C LYS A 46 3.35 3.89 -2.77
N ASN A 47 2.83 5.02 -2.27
CA ASN A 47 1.47 5.51 -2.47
C ASN A 47 1.37 6.60 -3.56
N ILE A 48 2.35 6.75 -4.46
CA ILE A 48 2.17 7.53 -5.70
C ILE A 48 1.27 6.69 -6.62
N ASP A 49 -0.03 6.64 -6.31
CA ASP A 49 -1.17 6.16 -7.11
C ASP A 49 -0.91 4.93 -8.00
N ILE A 50 -0.21 3.90 -7.46
CA ILE A 50 -0.05 2.59 -8.12
C ILE A 50 -1.10 1.59 -7.64
N SER A 51 -1.82 1.88 -6.55
CA SER A 51 -2.98 1.09 -6.13
C SER A 51 -4.25 1.68 -6.75
N ASP A 52 -4.82 0.98 -7.73
CA ASP A 52 -6.03 1.35 -8.49
C ASP A 52 -7.31 1.65 -7.68
N ASN A 53 -7.25 1.60 -6.35
CA ASN A 53 -8.40 1.87 -5.51
C ASN A 53 -8.17 3.14 -4.69
N ARG A 54 -8.42 4.30 -5.30
CA ARG A 54 -8.64 5.61 -4.65
C ARG A 54 -9.83 5.61 -3.65
N ILE A 55 -10.27 4.45 -3.18
CA ILE A 55 -11.40 4.25 -2.25
C ILE A 55 -11.20 4.92 -0.90
N TYR A 56 -9.96 5.33 -0.58
CA TYR A 56 -9.63 6.08 0.64
C TYR A 56 -9.12 7.50 0.37
N GLU A 57 -9.14 7.96 -0.88
CA GLU A 57 -8.74 9.32 -1.20
C GLU A 57 -9.96 10.25 -1.18
N ILE A 58 -9.82 11.40 -0.52
CA ILE A 58 -10.86 12.42 -0.54
C ILE A 58 -10.78 13.13 -1.89
N SER A 59 -11.89 13.23 -2.61
CA SER A 59 -11.90 13.95 -3.89
C SER A 59 -11.50 15.43 -3.73
N ASP A 60 -10.93 16.02 -4.77
CA ASP A 60 -10.54 17.44 -4.75
C ASP A 60 -11.72 18.37 -4.49
N LYS A 61 -12.91 18.00 -4.96
CA LYS A 61 -14.14 18.73 -4.66
C LYS A 61 -14.42 18.76 -3.15
N SER A 62 -14.36 17.60 -2.50
CA SER A 62 -14.54 17.51 -1.04
C SER A 62 -13.45 18.29 -0.30
N ARG A 63 -12.19 18.21 -0.73
CA ARG A 63 -11.09 19.01 -0.16
C ARG A 63 -11.37 20.52 -0.25
N ASN A 64 -11.82 20.99 -1.41
CA ASN A 64 -12.10 22.42 -1.64
C ASN A 64 -13.28 22.92 -0.81
N ILE A 65 -14.32 22.09 -0.65
CA ILE A 65 -15.49 22.43 0.19
C ILE A 65 -15.07 22.49 1.66
N LEU A 66 -14.40 21.45 2.17
CA LEU A 66 -14.08 21.34 3.60
C LEU A 66 -13.05 22.39 4.05
N LYS A 67 -12.05 22.72 3.23
CA LYS A 67 -11.09 23.80 3.53
C LYS A 67 -11.74 25.18 3.67
N LYS A 68 -12.88 25.39 3.02
CA LYS A 68 -13.64 26.66 3.05
C LYS A 68 -14.87 26.60 3.95
N LEU A 69 -15.03 25.51 4.71
CA LEU A 69 -16.16 25.33 5.59
C LEU A 69 -16.10 26.36 6.72
N ASP A 70 -17.08 27.24 6.77
CA ASP A 70 -17.21 28.36 7.71
C ASP A 70 -18.28 28.09 8.78
N LYS A 71 -19.06 27.02 8.61
CA LYS A 71 -20.15 26.63 9.53
C LYS A 71 -19.80 25.33 10.25
N PRO A 72 -20.10 25.24 11.56
CA PRO A 72 -19.96 24.00 12.31
C PRO A 72 -20.83 22.87 11.73
N VAL A 73 -20.25 21.69 11.57
CA VAL A 73 -20.94 20.48 11.10
C VAL A 73 -20.65 19.32 12.06
N THR A 74 -21.66 18.54 12.40
CA THR A 74 -21.50 17.33 13.22
C THR A 74 -21.72 16.09 12.37
N PHE A 75 -20.71 15.24 12.29
CA PHE A 75 -20.82 13.90 11.73
C PHE A 75 -21.34 12.96 12.82
N LYS A 76 -22.56 12.47 12.68
CA LYS A 76 -23.15 11.46 13.56
C LYS A 76 -22.86 10.07 13.00
N VAL A 77 -22.16 9.25 13.77
CA VAL A 77 -21.77 7.89 13.39
C VAL A 77 -22.49 6.89 14.28
N PHE A 78 -23.42 6.15 13.70
CA PHE A 78 -24.23 5.17 14.41
C PHE A 78 -23.53 3.82 14.46
N ALA A 79 -22.60 3.69 15.40
CA ALA A 79 -21.85 2.46 15.63
C ALA A 79 -21.12 2.53 16.98
N GLU A 80 -20.83 1.37 17.55
CA GLU A 80 -19.91 1.25 18.68
C GLU A 80 -18.49 1.58 18.21
N LYS A 81 -17.93 2.70 18.69
CA LYS A 81 -16.67 3.29 18.21
C LYS A 81 -15.50 2.31 18.24
N ASP A 82 -15.38 1.53 19.32
CA ASP A 82 -14.23 0.65 19.53
C ASP A 82 -14.30 -0.63 18.68
N LYS A 83 -15.52 -1.11 18.38
CA LYS A 83 -15.76 -2.25 17.49
C LYS A 83 -15.83 -1.88 16.01
N THR A 84 -15.88 -0.59 15.69
CA THR A 84 -15.94 -0.11 14.30
C THR A 84 -14.61 -0.35 13.59
N ASP A 85 -14.71 -0.87 12.35
CA ASP A 85 -13.58 -1.14 11.46
C ASP A 85 -12.65 0.09 11.29
N GLU A 86 -11.34 -0.12 11.39
CA GLU A 86 -10.30 0.92 11.26
C GLU A 86 -10.37 1.70 9.94
N ARG A 87 -10.90 1.08 8.88
CA ARG A 87 -11.08 1.74 7.57
C ARG A 87 -12.11 2.87 7.66
N ILE A 88 -13.21 2.64 8.39
CA ILE A 88 -14.26 3.65 8.61
C ILE A 88 -13.72 4.77 9.50
N LYS A 89 -13.04 4.42 10.60
CA LYS A 89 -12.41 5.39 11.50
C LYS A 89 -11.39 6.24 10.75
N THR A 90 -10.59 5.63 9.89
CA THR A 90 -9.61 6.33 9.04
C THR A 90 -10.26 7.24 8.02
N PHE A 91 -11.36 6.81 7.39
CA PHE A 91 -12.12 7.64 6.48
C PHE A 91 -12.64 8.91 7.17
N ILE A 92 -13.26 8.76 8.35
CA ILE A 92 -13.75 9.90 9.15
C ILE A 92 -12.61 10.84 9.58
N ARG A 93 -11.47 10.29 10.03
CA ARG A 93 -10.28 11.11 10.37
C ARG A 93 -9.77 11.92 9.19
N LYS A 94 -9.78 11.36 7.98
CA LYS A 94 -9.34 12.08 6.78
C LYS A 94 -10.22 13.30 6.49
N TYR A 95 -11.54 13.18 6.67
CA TYR A 95 -12.46 14.30 6.45
C TYR A 95 -12.33 15.38 7.52
N THR A 96 -12.28 14.98 8.80
CA THR A 96 -12.15 15.89 9.95
C THR A 96 -10.81 16.63 9.96
N ALA A 97 -9.73 16.03 9.48
CA ALA A 97 -8.44 16.69 9.36
C ALA A 97 -8.40 17.85 8.34
N LEU A 98 -9.43 17.98 7.48
CA LEU A 98 -9.49 19.05 6.47
C LEU A 98 -10.21 20.31 6.97
N SER A 99 -10.86 20.26 8.14
CA SER A 99 -11.59 21.40 8.69
C SER A 99 -11.84 21.26 10.18
N ASP A 100 -11.44 22.28 10.95
CA ASP A 100 -11.71 22.36 12.39
C ASP A 100 -13.19 22.61 12.72
N GLN A 101 -14.02 22.88 11.70
CA GLN A 101 -15.47 23.06 11.86
C GLN A 101 -16.23 21.73 11.99
N ILE A 102 -15.57 20.58 11.80
CA ILE A 102 -16.21 19.27 11.84
C ILE A 102 -16.02 18.63 13.21
N LYS A 103 -17.14 18.29 13.87
CA LYS A 103 -17.16 17.45 15.08
C LYS A 103 -17.67 16.06 14.74
N VAL A 104 -17.20 15.04 15.45
CA VAL A 104 -17.67 13.66 15.29
C VAL A 104 -18.35 13.21 16.57
N GLU A 105 -19.58 12.77 16.45
CA GLU A 105 -20.40 12.19 17.52
C GLU A 105 -20.61 10.71 17.20
N TRP A 106 -20.19 9.82 18.10
CA TRP A 106 -20.44 8.39 17.99
C TRP A 106 -21.67 8.05 18.83
N ILE A 107 -22.66 7.44 18.21
CA ILE A 107 -23.92 7.04 18.82
C ILE A 107 -23.95 5.52 18.76
N ASP A 108 -23.88 4.86 19.91
CA ASP A 108 -24.04 3.41 19.99
C ASP A 108 -25.54 3.07 19.94
N PRO A 109 -26.05 2.46 18.85
CA PRO A 109 -27.47 2.17 18.71
C PRO A 109 -27.95 1.03 19.64
N VAL A 110 -27.03 0.26 20.23
CA VAL A 110 -27.37 -0.78 21.21
C VAL A 110 -27.64 -0.15 22.58
N LEU A 111 -26.85 0.86 22.95
CA LEU A 111 -27.03 1.62 24.20
C LEU A 111 -28.10 2.73 24.08
N HIS A 112 -28.44 3.13 22.84
CA HIS A 112 -29.45 4.14 22.52
C HIS A 112 -30.40 3.65 21.41
N PRO A 113 -31.38 2.77 21.74
CA PRO A 113 -32.37 2.25 20.80
C PRO A 113 -33.40 3.29 20.35
#